data_AF-A0AAE5W7T6-F1
#
_entry.id   AF-A0AAE5W7T6-F1
#
_cell.length_a   1.000
_cell.length_b   1.000
_cell.length_c   1.000
_cell.angle_alpha   90.00
_cell.angle_beta   90.00
_cell.angle_gamma   90.00
#
_symmetry.space_group_name_H-M   'P 1'
#
loop_
_entity.id
_entity.type
_entity.pdbx_description
1 polymer ?
#
loop_
_entity_poly.entity_id
_entity_poly.type
_entity_poly.pdbx_seq_one_letter_code
_entity_poly.pdbx_strand_id
1 'polypeptide(L)'
;MATFNRVHLIVMDSVGIGEAPDAAKFGDEGSHTLRHTLQDFDQALPNLQKLGLGNIDDLPVIDRVDHPQAYYHKLSEASVGKDTMTGHWEIMGLNIMQPFKVYPNGFPEELIQEIEKMTGRKVVANRPASGTQIIDEWGEHQMKTGDLIVYTSADPVLQIAAHEDIIPL
;
A
#
# COMPACT_ATOMS: atom_id res chain seq x y z
N MET A 1 -5.37 -37.24 -5.01
CA MET A 1 -5.24 -36.71 -3.63
C MET A 1 -4.48 -35.41 -3.71
N ALA A 2 -4.85 -34.40 -2.92
CA ALA A 2 -4.06 -33.17 -2.83
C ALA A 2 -2.69 -33.49 -2.21
N THR A 3 -1.62 -32.93 -2.77
CA THR A 3 -0.24 -33.11 -2.26
C THR A 3 -0.10 -32.62 -0.82
N PHE A 4 -0.85 -31.58 -0.44
CA PHE A 4 -0.89 -31.01 0.91
C PHE A 4 -2.34 -30.93 1.42
N ASN A 5 -2.55 -31.24 2.70
CA ASN A 5 -3.87 -31.14 3.35
C ASN A 5 -4.26 -29.69 3.68
N ARG A 6 -3.27 -28.82 3.93
CA ARG A 6 -3.46 -27.39 4.20
C ARG A 6 -2.30 -26.61 3.58
N VAL A 7 -2.59 -25.38 3.17
CA VAL A 7 -1.60 -24.39 2.73
C VAL A 7 -1.75 -23.16 3.61
N HIS A 8 -0.63 -22.67 4.13
CA HIS A 8 -0.57 -21.44 4.90
C HIS A 8 0.19 -20.41 4.07
N LEU A 9 -0.54 -19.45 3.49
CA LEU A 9 0.04 -18.33 2.77
C LEU A 9 0.23 -17.17 3.73
N ILE A 10 1.47 -16.68 3.83
CA ILE A 10 1.83 -15.54 4.67
C ILE A 10 2.34 -14.44 3.73
N VAL A 11 1.69 -13.29 3.74
CA VAL A 11 2.13 -12.09 3.03
C VAL A 11 2.79 -11.16 4.04
N MET A 12 4.07 -10.86 3.83
CA MET A 12 4.76 -9.80 4.56
C MET A 12 4.57 -8.52 3.76
N ASP A 13 3.53 -7.76 4.09
CA ASP A 13 3.12 -6.60 3.29
C ASP A 13 4.27 -5.59 3.12
N SER A 14 4.43 -5.06 1.90
CA SER A 14 5.49 -4.15 1.46
C SER A 14 6.96 -4.65 1.51
N VAL A 15 7.22 -5.90 1.91
CA VAL A 15 8.60 -6.44 2.04
C VAL A 15 9.19 -6.84 0.68
N GLY A 16 9.58 -5.86 -0.12
CA GLY A 16 10.22 -6.03 -1.44
C GLY A 16 11.70 -6.45 -1.37
N ILE A 17 12.17 -7.18 -2.39
CA ILE A 17 13.54 -7.71 -2.51
C ILE A 17 14.28 -7.15 -3.75
N GLY A 18 14.15 -5.84 -3.95
CA GLY A 18 14.76 -5.10 -5.05
C GLY A 18 13.76 -4.63 -6.11
N GLU A 19 14.22 -3.71 -6.94
CA GLU A 19 13.45 -3.11 -8.03
C GLU A 19 12.99 -4.16 -9.06
N ALA A 20 11.78 -3.96 -9.60
CA ALA A 20 11.24 -4.76 -10.69
C ALA A 20 11.84 -4.31 -12.05
N PRO A 21 11.80 -5.16 -13.10
CA PRO A 21 12.31 -4.81 -14.42
C PRO A 21 11.71 -3.54 -15.05
N ASP A 22 10.52 -3.13 -14.60
CA ASP A 22 9.81 -1.94 -15.07
C ASP A 22 9.69 -0.83 -14.03
N ALA A 23 10.52 -0.86 -12.97
CA ALA A 23 10.55 0.15 -11.91
C ALA A 23 10.65 1.60 -12.42
N ALA A 24 11.34 1.82 -13.55
CA ALA A 24 11.42 3.12 -14.22
C ALA A 24 10.04 3.72 -14.59
N LYS A 25 9.04 2.88 -14.92
CA LYS A 25 7.67 3.35 -15.20
C LYS A 25 6.97 3.90 -13.97
N PHE A 26 7.40 3.46 -12.79
CA PHE A 26 6.84 3.87 -11.50
C PHE A 26 7.71 4.92 -10.79
N GLY A 27 8.86 5.29 -11.37
CA GLY A 27 9.82 6.20 -10.75
C GLY A 27 10.58 5.59 -9.57
N ASP A 28 10.66 4.26 -9.50
CA ASP A 28 11.21 3.51 -8.36
C ASP A 28 12.61 2.91 -8.64
N GLU A 29 13.35 3.45 -9.60
CA GLU A 29 14.71 2.98 -9.92
C GLU A 29 15.63 3.08 -8.69
N GLY A 30 16.36 2.01 -8.42
CA GLY A 30 17.23 1.84 -7.25
C GLY A 30 16.50 1.42 -5.96
N SER A 31 15.18 1.18 -6.01
CA SER A 31 14.44 0.71 -4.83
C SER A 31 14.89 -0.69 -4.38
N HIS A 32 15.09 -0.88 -3.07
CA HIS A 32 15.37 -2.19 -2.47
C HIS A 32 14.99 -2.21 -0.99
N THR A 33 13.73 -2.53 -0.68
CA THR A 33 13.20 -2.43 0.69
C THR A 33 14.01 -3.23 1.69
N LEU A 34 14.20 -4.54 1.47
CA LEU A 34 14.93 -5.40 2.39
C LEU A 34 16.38 -4.95 2.57
N ARG A 35 17.13 -4.70 1.49
CA ARG A 35 18.53 -4.29 1.60
C ARG A 35 18.68 -2.98 2.36
N HIS A 36 17.91 -1.95 2.00
CA HIS A 36 18.00 -0.64 2.66
C HIS A 36 17.54 -0.69 4.12
N THR A 37 16.53 -1.52 4.44
CA THR A 37 16.09 -1.71 5.84
C THR A 37 17.16 -2.41 6.68
N LEU A 38 17.87 -3.37 6.09
CA LEU A 38 18.85 -4.17 6.80
C LEU A 38 20.26 -3.54 6.87
N GLN A 39 20.53 -2.46 6.12
CA GLN A 39 21.86 -1.83 6.05
C GLN A 39 22.45 -1.46 7.41
N ASP A 40 21.62 -0.93 8.31
CA ASP A 40 22.01 -0.54 9.68
C ASP A 40 21.36 -1.45 10.74
N PHE A 41 20.94 -2.65 10.34
CA PHE A 41 20.31 -3.61 11.25
C PHE A 41 21.34 -4.61 11.76
N ASP A 42 21.67 -4.58 13.04
CA ASP A 42 22.77 -5.38 13.61
C ASP A 42 22.37 -6.79 14.11
N GLN A 43 21.09 -7.14 14.04
CA GLN A 43 20.60 -8.42 14.56
C GLN A 43 20.49 -9.47 13.46
N ALA A 44 21.00 -10.67 13.74
CA ALA A 44 20.86 -11.80 12.84
C ALA A 44 19.38 -12.22 12.70
N LEU A 45 19.01 -12.68 11.49
CA LEU A 45 17.69 -13.23 11.18
C LEU A 45 17.78 -14.74 10.88
N PRO A 46 18.14 -15.57 11.88
CA PRO A 46 18.58 -16.94 11.66
C PRO A 46 17.50 -17.86 11.09
N ASN A 47 16.22 -17.58 11.34
CA ASN A 47 15.12 -18.38 10.79
C ASN A 47 14.93 -18.09 9.30
N LEU A 48 14.99 -16.83 8.87
CA LEU A 48 14.88 -16.46 7.46
C LEU A 48 16.11 -16.93 6.67
N GLN A 49 17.29 -16.85 7.27
CA GLN A 49 18.52 -17.42 6.71
C GLN A 49 18.38 -18.93 6.48
N LYS A 50 17.93 -19.70 7.48
CA LYS A 50 17.70 -21.16 7.36
C LYS A 50 16.69 -21.52 6.28
N LEU A 51 15.68 -20.67 6.07
CA LEU A 51 14.69 -20.86 5.00
C LEU A 51 15.24 -20.50 3.60
N GLY A 52 16.38 -19.81 3.52
CA GLY A 52 17.05 -19.48 2.26
C GLY A 52 16.81 -18.05 1.76
N LEU A 53 16.40 -17.10 2.61
CA LEU A 53 16.18 -15.71 2.17
C LEU A 53 17.45 -15.08 1.57
N GLY A 54 18.62 -15.27 2.21
CA GLY A 54 19.91 -14.80 1.69
C GLY A 54 20.33 -15.49 0.38
N ASN A 55 19.71 -16.61 0.00
CA ASN A 55 19.97 -17.27 -1.29
C ASN A 55 19.22 -16.61 -2.46
N ILE A 56 18.23 -15.74 -2.20
CA ILE A 56 17.46 -15.04 -3.23
C ILE A 56 18.23 -13.83 -3.77
N ASP A 57 18.82 -13.02 -2.88
CA ASP A 57 19.64 -11.85 -3.20
C ASP A 57 20.65 -11.60 -2.07
N ASP A 58 21.70 -10.83 -2.35
CA ASP A 58 22.67 -10.40 -1.34
C ASP A 58 22.04 -9.36 -0.41
N LEU A 59 21.94 -9.71 0.87
CA LEU A 59 21.24 -8.97 1.92
C LEU A 59 22.15 -8.80 3.15
N PRO A 60 22.20 -7.60 3.75
CA PRO A 60 22.88 -7.43 5.03
C PRO A 60 22.32 -8.38 6.09
N VAL A 61 23.19 -8.86 6.99
CA VAL A 61 22.89 -9.73 8.14
C VAL A 61 22.18 -11.06 7.86
N ILE A 62 22.03 -11.45 6.59
CA ILE A 62 21.44 -12.73 6.17
C ILE A 62 22.35 -13.40 5.15
N ASP A 63 23.23 -14.29 5.61
CA ASP A 63 24.13 -15.02 4.72
C ASP A 63 23.39 -16.07 3.89
N ARG A 64 24.01 -16.47 2.78
CA ARG A 64 23.58 -17.65 2.00
C ARG A 64 23.81 -18.93 2.81
N VAL A 65 22.97 -19.94 2.56
CA VAL A 65 23.15 -21.29 3.11
C VAL A 65 23.25 -22.34 2.01
N ASP A 66 24.13 -23.33 2.17
CA ASP A 66 24.31 -24.41 1.19
C ASP A 66 23.11 -25.38 1.14
N HIS A 67 22.42 -25.55 2.27
CA HIS A 67 21.31 -26.48 2.44
C HIS A 67 20.09 -25.77 3.06
N PRO A 68 19.33 -24.98 2.28
CA PRO A 68 18.14 -24.30 2.78
C PRO A 68 17.02 -25.29 3.11
N GLN A 69 16.24 -24.97 4.14
CA GLN A 69 15.12 -25.81 4.61
C GLN A 69 13.86 -25.67 3.76
N ALA A 70 13.82 -24.71 2.83
CA ALA A 70 12.69 -24.44 1.96
C ALA A 70 13.16 -24.15 0.53
N TYR A 71 12.23 -24.25 -0.41
CA TYR A 71 12.40 -23.70 -1.75
C TYR A 71 12.30 -22.18 -1.68
N TYR A 72 13.13 -21.50 -2.47
CA TYR A 72 13.21 -20.04 -2.49
C TYR A 72 13.23 -19.53 -3.93
N HIS A 73 12.59 -18.39 -4.16
CA HIS A 73 12.67 -17.62 -5.40
C HIS A 73 12.19 -16.18 -5.14
N LYS A 74 12.18 -15.36 -6.19
CA LYS A 74 11.48 -14.07 -6.21
C LYS A 74 10.48 -14.08 -7.36
N LEU A 75 9.40 -13.33 -7.19
CA LEU A 75 8.33 -13.19 -8.18
C LEU A 75 8.40 -11.77 -8.75
N SER A 76 7.99 -11.62 -10.01
CA SER A 76 7.78 -10.32 -10.64
C SER A 76 6.28 -10.14 -10.81
N GLU A 77 5.77 -9.00 -10.38
CA GLU A 77 4.37 -8.62 -10.59
C GLU A 77 4.12 -8.45 -12.11
N ALA A 78 3.00 -8.99 -12.59
CA ALA A 78 2.60 -8.96 -14.00
C ALA A 78 1.53 -7.89 -14.28
N SER A 79 0.76 -7.52 -13.26
CA SER A 79 -0.23 -6.46 -13.29
C SER A 79 0.44 -5.08 -13.44
N VAL A 80 -0.33 -4.08 -13.86
CA VAL A 80 0.20 -2.72 -14.13
C VAL A 80 0.07 -1.74 -12.95
N GLY A 81 -0.30 -2.24 -11.76
CA GLY A 81 -0.39 -1.49 -10.52
C GLY A 81 0.62 -2.00 -9.50
N LYS A 82 0.90 -1.18 -8.47
CA LYS A 82 1.77 -1.53 -7.32
C LYS A 82 1.08 -1.31 -5.97
N ASP A 83 -0.24 -1.22 -5.97
CA ASP A 83 -1.06 -1.04 -4.77
C ASP A 83 -1.39 -2.40 -4.12
N THR A 84 -1.73 -2.38 -2.84
CA THR A 84 -2.02 -3.58 -2.04
C THR A 84 -3.10 -4.47 -2.66
N MET A 85 -4.14 -3.89 -3.27
CA MET A 85 -5.22 -4.69 -3.86
C MET A 85 -4.73 -5.43 -5.10
N THR A 86 -4.05 -4.74 -6.00
CA THR A 86 -3.47 -5.33 -7.22
C THR A 86 -2.59 -6.53 -6.88
N GLY A 87 -1.63 -6.38 -5.97
CA GLY A 87 -0.73 -7.47 -5.59
C GLY A 87 -1.45 -8.66 -4.96
N HIS A 88 -2.40 -8.43 -4.06
CA HIS A 88 -3.17 -9.52 -3.43
C HIS A 88 -4.09 -10.25 -4.42
N TRP A 89 -4.68 -9.52 -5.37
CA TRP A 89 -5.49 -10.10 -6.43
C TRP A 89 -4.66 -10.96 -7.38
N GLU A 90 -3.45 -10.52 -7.72
CA GLU A 90 -2.52 -11.28 -8.53
C GLU A 90 -2.02 -12.55 -7.85
N ILE A 91 -1.70 -12.49 -6.55
CA ILE A 91 -1.34 -13.68 -5.76
C ILE A 91 -2.48 -14.72 -5.80
N MET A 92 -3.73 -14.28 -5.90
CA MET A 92 -4.91 -15.14 -6.01
C MET A 92 -5.32 -15.48 -7.45
N GLY A 93 -4.54 -15.06 -8.45
CA GLY A 93 -4.66 -15.51 -9.86
C GLY A 93 -5.33 -14.52 -10.82
N LEU A 94 -5.53 -13.26 -10.43
CA LEU A 94 -6.02 -12.23 -11.34
C LEU A 94 -4.86 -11.52 -12.05
N ASN A 95 -5.13 -10.90 -13.20
CA ASN A 95 -4.16 -10.03 -13.89
C ASN A 95 -4.80 -8.65 -14.10
N ILE A 96 -4.31 -7.65 -13.39
CA ILE A 96 -4.93 -6.33 -13.31
C ILE A 96 -4.22 -5.38 -14.28
N MET A 97 -4.88 -5.12 -15.40
CA MET A 97 -4.36 -4.27 -16.48
C MET A 97 -4.83 -2.81 -16.39
N GLN A 98 -5.65 -2.49 -15.38
CA GLN A 98 -6.12 -1.14 -15.11
C GLN A 98 -5.77 -0.79 -13.66
N PRO A 99 -4.81 0.13 -13.43
CA PRO A 99 -4.37 0.44 -12.08
C PRO A 99 -5.45 1.24 -11.34
N PHE A 100 -5.49 1.09 -10.02
CA PHE A 100 -6.28 1.97 -9.18
C PHE A 100 -5.69 3.39 -9.20
N LYS A 101 -6.58 4.39 -9.15
CA LYS A 101 -6.16 5.80 -9.15
C LYS A 101 -5.80 6.22 -7.73
N VAL A 102 -4.61 6.78 -7.57
CA VAL A 102 -4.21 7.57 -6.40
C VAL A 102 -4.36 9.06 -6.70
N TYR A 103 -4.54 9.87 -5.67
CA TYR A 103 -4.91 11.29 -5.80
C TYR A 103 -3.97 12.20 -5.00
N PRO A 104 -2.67 12.28 -5.35
CA PRO A 104 -1.67 13.04 -4.58
C PRO A 104 -1.94 14.55 -4.52
N ASN A 105 -2.73 15.06 -5.47
CA ASN A 105 -3.14 16.47 -5.52
C ASN A 105 -4.64 16.65 -5.22
N GLY A 106 -5.26 15.66 -4.55
CA GLY A 106 -6.70 15.62 -4.32
C GLY A 106 -7.48 15.05 -5.51
N PHE A 107 -8.79 14.90 -5.28
CA PHE A 107 -9.74 14.42 -6.27
C PHE A 107 -10.01 15.48 -7.35
N PRO A 108 -10.29 15.06 -8.60
CA PRO A 108 -10.68 15.97 -9.67
C PRO A 108 -11.92 16.79 -9.30
N GLU A 109 -11.94 18.03 -9.76
CA GLU A 109 -13.04 18.96 -9.53
C GLU A 109 -14.41 18.39 -9.93
N GLU A 110 -14.49 17.62 -11.02
CA GLU A 110 -15.72 16.96 -11.46
C GLU A 110 -16.28 15.99 -10.39
N LEU A 111 -15.40 15.21 -9.74
CA LEU A 111 -15.81 14.30 -8.67
C LEU A 111 -16.29 15.07 -7.45
N ILE A 112 -15.60 16.16 -7.09
CA ILE A 112 -15.98 17.02 -5.98
C ILE A 112 -17.34 17.67 -6.23
N GLN A 113 -17.56 18.22 -7.43
CA GLN A 113 -18.82 18.87 -7.79
C GLN A 113 -20.00 17.90 -7.77
N GLU A 114 -19.83 16.66 -8.24
CA GLU A 114 -20.89 15.65 -8.15
C GLU A 114 -21.19 15.25 -6.69
N ILE A 115 -20.17 15.14 -5.82
CA ILE A 115 -20.39 14.92 -4.38
C ILE A 115 -21.19 16.10 -3.78
N GLU A 116 -20.79 17.34 -4.05
CA GLU A 116 -21.50 18.51 -3.52
C GLU A 116 -22.96 18.57 -3.99
N LYS A 117 -23.19 18.28 -5.27
CA LYS A 117 -24.52 18.27 -5.88
C LYS A 117 -25.41 17.17 -5.32
N MET A 118 -24.87 15.96 -5.12
CA MET A 118 -25.63 14.84 -4.57
C MET A 118 -25.95 15.00 -3.08
N THR A 119 -25.06 15.63 -2.32
CA THR A 119 -25.19 15.76 -0.86
C THR A 119 -25.82 17.08 -0.43
N GLY A 120 -25.80 18.10 -1.28
CA GLY A 120 -26.21 19.47 -0.95
C GLY A 120 -25.25 20.18 0.01
N ARG A 121 -24.04 19.66 0.22
CA ARG A 121 -23.03 20.18 1.15
C ARG A 121 -21.77 20.55 0.37
N LYS A 122 -21.04 21.58 0.80
CA LYS A 122 -19.74 21.88 0.19
C LYS A 122 -18.69 20.88 0.63
N VAL A 123 -17.66 20.70 -0.19
CA VAL A 123 -16.49 19.88 0.14
C VAL A 123 -15.31 20.79 0.47
N VAL A 124 -14.59 20.45 1.53
CA VAL A 124 -13.36 21.14 1.95
C VAL A 124 -12.16 20.19 2.02
N ALA A 125 -10.97 20.79 2.15
CA ALA A 125 -9.65 20.15 2.17
C ALA A 125 -9.19 19.52 0.83
N ASN A 126 -9.86 18.46 0.36
CA ASN A 126 -9.56 17.73 -0.87
C ASN A 126 -8.06 17.52 -1.15
N ARG A 127 -7.35 16.84 -0.24
CA ARG A 127 -5.91 16.57 -0.37
C ARG A 127 -5.49 15.33 0.43
N PRO A 128 -4.28 14.77 0.19
CA PRO A 128 -3.72 13.76 1.08
C PRO A 128 -3.49 14.31 2.49
N ALA A 129 -3.91 13.56 3.51
CA ALA A 129 -3.69 13.89 4.92
C ALA A 129 -3.89 12.66 5.82
N SER A 130 -3.31 12.67 7.02
CA SER A 130 -3.75 11.73 8.07
C SER A 130 -5.12 12.13 8.62
N GLY A 131 -5.91 11.16 9.07
CA GLY A 131 -7.23 11.41 9.65
C GLY A 131 -7.19 12.35 10.85
N THR A 132 -6.20 12.18 11.73
CA THR A 132 -6.01 13.09 12.88
C THR A 132 -5.72 14.51 12.41
N GLN A 133 -4.76 14.68 11.50
CA GLN A 133 -4.38 16.00 11.00
C GLN A 133 -5.56 16.73 10.33
N ILE A 134 -6.32 16.05 9.47
CA ILE A 134 -7.38 16.71 8.71
C ILE A 134 -8.56 17.11 9.60
N ILE A 135 -8.83 16.33 10.64
CA ILE A 135 -9.84 16.65 11.65
C ILE A 135 -9.38 17.83 12.51
N ASP A 136 -8.12 17.87 12.92
CA ASP A 136 -7.58 19.00 13.69
C ASP A 136 -7.63 20.32 12.90
N GLU A 137 -7.38 20.27 11.59
CA GLU A 137 -7.38 21.45 10.73
C GLU A 137 -8.78 21.93 10.33
N TRP A 138 -9.70 21.00 10.00
CA TRP A 138 -10.99 21.34 9.39
C TRP A 138 -12.21 21.00 10.25
N GLY A 139 -12.03 20.31 11.38
CA GLY A 139 -13.14 19.86 12.23
C GLY A 139 -13.99 21.02 12.75
N GLU A 140 -13.36 22.10 13.23
CA GLU A 140 -14.11 23.27 13.72
C GLU A 140 -14.90 23.97 12.60
N HIS A 141 -14.34 24.07 11.39
CA HIS A 141 -15.04 24.58 10.22
C HIS A 141 -16.24 23.68 9.89
N GLN A 142 -16.00 22.37 9.78
CA GLN A 142 -17.01 21.38 9.45
C GLN A 142 -18.18 21.40 10.44
N MET A 143 -17.90 21.52 11.73
CA MET A 143 -18.96 21.60 12.74
C MET A 143 -19.81 22.86 12.62
N LYS A 144 -19.23 23.99 12.16
CA LYS A 144 -19.94 25.26 12.00
C LYS A 144 -20.76 25.33 10.71
N THR A 145 -20.25 24.78 9.61
CA THR A 145 -20.87 24.92 8.29
C THR A 145 -21.68 23.71 7.86
N GLY A 146 -21.33 22.53 8.38
CA GLY A 146 -21.85 21.25 7.91
C GLY A 146 -21.29 20.82 6.55
N ASP A 147 -20.17 21.38 6.11
CA ASP A 147 -19.45 20.93 4.91
C ASP A 147 -18.88 19.52 5.10
N LEU A 148 -18.52 18.83 4.02
CA LEU A 148 -17.87 17.53 4.07
C LEU A 148 -16.35 17.71 4.01
N ILE A 149 -15.63 17.12 4.97
CA ILE A 149 -14.17 17.03 4.87
C ILE A 149 -13.86 15.81 4.01
N VAL A 150 -13.42 16.04 2.77
CA VAL A 150 -13.01 14.96 1.87
C VAL A 150 -11.49 14.94 1.78
N TYR A 151 -10.90 13.77 2.00
CA TYR A 151 -9.45 13.59 1.97
C TYR A 151 -9.07 12.17 1.47
N THR A 152 -7.78 11.97 1.25
CA THR A 152 -7.23 10.70 0.78
C THR A 152 -5.91 10.39 1.48
N SER A 153 -5.30 9.25 1.16
CA SER A 153 -3.99 8.84 1.66
C SER A 153 -3.03 8.57 0.48
N ALA A 154 -1.96 7.80 0.70
CA ALA A 154 -1.13 7.28 -0.38
C ALA A 154 -1.83 6.13 -1.15
N ASP A 155 -2.79 5.46 -0.52
CA ASP A 155 -3.58 4.38 -1.09
C ASP A 155 -4.79 4.91 -1.89
N PRO A 156 -5.37 4.10 -2.81
CA PRO A 156 -6.52 4.48 -3.63
C PRO A 156 -7.83 4.51 -2.82
N VAL A 157 -7.93 5.42 -1.84
CA VAL A 157 -9.07 5.56 -0.94
C VAL A 157 -9.67 6.96 -1.02
N LEU A 158 -10.99 7.04 -0.86
CA LEU A 158 -11.72 8.29 -0.62
C LEU A 158 -12.32 8.23 0.77
N GLN A 159 -11.94 9.19 1.60
CA GLN A 159 -12.35 9.27 3.00
C GLN A 159 -13.19 10.54 3.19
N ILE A 160 -14.31 10.38 3.91
CA ILE A 160 -15.22 11.48 4.27
C ILE A 160 -15.28 11.54 5.79
N ALA A 161 -14.89 12.68 6.35
CA ALA A 161 -15.02 12.96 7.77
C ALA A 161 -16.15 13.98 8.01
N ALA A 162 -16.98 13.69 9.00
CA ALA A 162 -18.05 14.56 9.46
C ALA A 162 -18.36 14.28 10.93
N HIS A 163 -18.61 15.33 11.71
CA HIS A 163 -19.05 15.19 13.10
C HIS A 163 -20.48 14.64 13.17
N GLU A 164 -20.69 13.59 13.96
CA GLU A 164 -21.97 12.85 14.04
C GLU A 164 -23.16 13.74 14.47
N ASP A 165 -22.94 14.69 15.38
CA ASP A 165 -23.97 15.66 15.80
C ASP A 165 -24.43 16.61 14.68
N ILE A 166 -23.66 16.76 13.60
CA ILE A 166 -23.93 17.67 12.48
C ILE A 166 -24.40 16.91 11.24
N ILE A 167 -23.81 15.73 11.00
CA ILE A 167 -24.18 14.81 9.93
C ILE A 167 -24.36 13.43 10.56
N PRO A 168 -25.61 13.01 10.81
CA PRO A 168 -25.91 11.71 11.43
C PRO A 168 -25.37 10.54 10.60
N LEU A 169 -24.98 9.47 11.31
CA LEU A 169 -24.59 8.18 10.73
C LEU A 169 -25.71 7.53 9.90
#